data_AF-A0A5C8T0I1-F1
#
_entry.id   AF-A0A5C8T0I1-F1
#
_cell.length_a   1.000
_cell.length_b   1.000
_cell.length_c   1.000
_cell.angle_alpha   90.00
_cell.angle_beta   90.00
_cell.angle_gamma   90.00
#
_symmetry.space_group_name_H-M   'P 1'
#
loop_
_entity.id
_entity.type
_entity.pdbx_description
1 polymer ?
#
loop_
_entity_poly.entity_id
_entity_poly.type
_entity_poly.pdbx_seq_one_letter_code
_entity_poly.pdbx_strand_id
1 'polypeptide(L)'
;QDAAGRAELRRPHAVRAAQADLYALDAGERAPVSVGLLCRPSDLDHVLAAVAAHAAWTDDVVVLLDAAAASPSAVSAEGFPHDAVRVAARPLDGDFAAQRNALQDLAHHPWMLQLDADETLDLAVGRRLPALAALAEAGDVLSVGLARRNRVDGLLSDVFPDVQYRLNRKAVRYEGRVHERPALDGGWPRSLVALHGAIEHHLGRAHVLARSRRYESLAPGRGRPEEEAALLRPFRA
;
A
#
# COMPACT_ATOMS: atom_id res chain seq x y z
N GLN A 1 -9.30 9.27 -29.61
CA GLN A 1 -9.63 7.83 -29.50
C GLN A 1 -11.16 7.67 -29.34
N ASP A 2 -11.81 6.88 -30.20
CA ASP A 2 -13.25 6.61 -30.10
C ASP A 2 -13.59 5.65 -28.94
N ALA A 3 -14.87 5.56 -28.59
CA ALA A 3 -15.33 4.71 -27.47
C ALA A 3 -15.14 3.21 -27.74
N ALA A 4 -15.08 2.79 -29.01
CA ALA A 4 -14.93 1.39 -29.39
C ALA A 4 -13.51 0.88 -29.06
N GLY A 5 -12.46 1.67 -29.33
CA GLY A 5 -11.09 1.31 -28.97
C GLY A 5 -10.88 1.15 -27.46
N ARG A 6 -11.51 2.00 -26.63
CA ARG A 6 -11.44 1.89 -25.16
C ARG A 6 -12.08 0.61 -24.62
N ALA A 7 -13.19 0.17 -25.22
CA ALA A 7 -13.86 -1.08 -24.82
C ALA A 7 -13.02 -2.31 -25.19
N GLU A 8 -12.27 -2.25 -26.30
CA GLU A 8 -11.42 -3.33 -26.77
C GLU A 8 -10.16 -3.51 -25.91
N LEU A 9 -9.59 -2.42 -25.36
CA LEU A 9 -8.49 -2.49 -24.39
C LEU A 9 -8.84 -3.26 -23.11
N ARG A 10 -10.13 -3.38 -22.79
CA ARG A 10 -10.61 -4.24 -21.67
C ARG A 10 -10.61 -5.74 -22.02
N ARG A 11 -10.27 -6.11 -23.25
CA ARG A 11 -10.18 -7.50 -23.75
C ARG A 11 -8.71 -7.82 -24.08
N PRO A 12 -7.93 -8.36 -23.12
CA PRO A 12 -6.48 -8.53 -23.27
C PRO A 12 -6.05 -9.52 -24.38
N HIS A 13 -6.98 -10.24 -24.99
CA HIS A 13 -6.74 -11.18 -26.09
C HIS A 13 -7.27 -10.71 -27.45
N ALA A 14 -7.67 -9.44 -27.58
CA ALA A 14 -8.10 -8.90 -28.85
C ALA A 14 -6.92 -8.80 -29.84
N VAL A 15 -7.18 -9.06 -31.12
CA VAL A 15 -6.17 -9.09 -32.20
C VAL A 15 -5.78 -7.70 -32.72
N ARG A 16 -6.44 -6.64 -32.25
CA ARG A 16 -6.11 -5.27 -32.66
C ARG A 16 -4.94 -4.73 -31.86
N ALA A 17 -3.97 -4.15 -32.56
CA ALA A 17 -2.89 -3.41 -31.93
C ALA A 17 -3.47 -2.21 -31.17
N ALA A 18 -3.10 -2.08 -29.90
CA ALA A 18 -3.39 -0.88 -29.12
C ALA A 18 -2.54 0.28 -29.67
N GLN A 19 -3.18 1.44 -29.87
CA GLN A 19 -2.48 2.70 -30.08
C GLN A 19 -2.65 3.55 -28.81
N ALA A 20 -1.54 4.06 -28.28
CA ALA A 20 -1.53 4.88 -27.07
C ALA A 20 -0.69 6.13 -27.29
N ASP A 21 -1.14 7.24 -26.72
CA ASP A 21 -0.36 8.47 -26.64
C ASP A 21 0.37 8.48 -25.29
N LEU A 22 1.66 8.81 -25.32
CA LEU A 22 2.44 8.99 -24.10
C LEU A 22 2.33 10.43 -23.63
N TYR A 23 2.09 10.60 -22.34
CA TYR A 23 2.08 11.91 -21.70
C TYR A 23 2.78 11.83 -20.34
N ALA A 24 3.27 12.98 -19.87
CA ALA A 24 3.85 13.07 -18.54
C ALA A 24 2.75 12.93 -17.49
N LEU A 25 2.82 11.90 -16.65
CA LEU A 25 1.85 11.67 -15.56
C LEU A 25 1.72 12.90 -14.65
N ASP A 26 2.84 13.56 -14.36
CA ASP A 26 2.91 14.70 -13.43
C ASP A 26 2.22 15.98 -13.96
N ALA A 27 1.92 16.03 -15.27
CA ALA A 27 1.17 17.12 -15.90
C ALA A 27 -0.35 16.88 -15.91
N GLY A 28 -0.81 15.71 -15.45
CA GLY A 28 -2.22 15.34 -15.38
C GLY A 28 -2.95 15.93 -14.17
N GLU A 29 -4.23 15.57 -14.06
CA GLU A 29 -5.04 15.84 -12.87
C GLU A 29 -4.43 15.17 -11.63
N ARG A 30 -4.78 15.69 -10.46
CA ARG A 30 -4.33 15.16 -9.16
C ARG A 30 -5.54 14.90 -8.29
N ALA A 31 -5.61 13.70 -7.72
CA ALA A 31 -6.58 13.34 -6.70
C ALA A 31 -5.86 13.29 -5.35
N PRO A 32 -6.43 13.84 -4.28
CA PRO A 32 -5.78 13.82 -2.98
C PRO A 32 -5.73 12.39 -2.43
N VAL A 33 -4.64 12.08 -1.70
CA VAL A 33 -4.34 10.74 -1.18
C VAL A 33 -4.00 10.83 0.30
N SER A 34 -4.70 10.06 1.13
CA SER A 34 -4.36 9.83 2.53
C SER A 34 -3.22 8.82 2.66
N VAL A 35 -2.40 8.95 3.70
CA VAL A 35 -1.42 7.92 4.08
C VAL A 35 -1.88 7.25 5.36
N GLY A 36 -1.99 5.93 5.33
CA GLY A 36 -2.27 5.10 6.49
C GLY A 36 -1.04 4.29 6.88
N LEU A 37 -0.67 4.31 8.15
CA LEU A 37 0.46 3.56 8.71
C LEU A 37 -0.05 2.58 9.78
N LEU A 38 0.32 1.31 9.66
CA LEU A 38 0.00 0.27 10.65
C LEU A 38 1.24 -0.04 11.49
N CYS A 39 1.15 0.11 12.81
CA CYS A 39 2.28 -0.21 13.66
C CYS A 39 1.88 -0.70 15.06
N ARG A 40 2.86 -1.22 15.80
CA ARG A 40 2.69 -1.52 17.23
C ARG A 40 3.06 -0.29 18.05
N PRO A 41 2.63 -0.21 19.33
CA PRO A 41 3.06 0.87 20.21
C PRO A 41 4.58 1.04 20.30
N SER A 42 5.36 -0.05 20.21
CA SER A 42 6.83 -0.02 20.22
C SER A 42 7.45 0.72 19.04
N ASP A 43 6.73 0.82 17.93
CA ASP A 43 7.25 1.35 16.66
C ASP A 43 6.75 2.79 16.41
N LEU A 44 5.88 3.31 17.30
CA LEU A 44 5.19 4.59 17.11
C LEU A 44 6.17 5.76 16.93
N ASP A 45 7.17 5.89 17.81
CA ASP A 45 8.12 7.01 17.75
C ASP A 45 8.89 7.03 16.44
N HIS A 46 9.31 5.84 15.95
CA HIS A 46 10.00 5.72 14.68
C HIS A 46 9.08 6.07 13.50
N VAL A 47 7.84 5.58 13.52
CA VAL A 47 6.84 5.88 12.49
C VAL A 47 6.53 7.37 12.45
N LEU A 48 6.32 8.01 13.61
CA LEU A 48 6.07 9.46 13.72
C LEU A 48 7.27 10.29 13.25
N ALA A 49 8.50 9.85 13.50
CA ALA A 49 9.68 10.52 12.97
C ALA A 49 9.76 10.47 11.43
N ALA A 50 9.21 9.42 10.81
CA ALA A 50 9.24 9.23 9.36
C ALA A 50 8.13 9.98 8.61
N VAL A 51 7.03 10.38 9.28
CA VAL A 51 5.86 10.94 8.56
C VAL A 51 6.17 12.25 7.83
N ALA A 52 7.14 13.05 8.30
CA ALA A 52 7.53 14.32 7.69
C ALA A 52 7.92 14.15 6.20
N ALA A 53 8.41 12.97 5.80
CA ALA A 53 8.72 12.65 4.40
C ALA A 53 7.47 12.68 3.48
N HIS A 54 6.26 12.62 4.05
CA HIS A 54 4.99 12.64 3.31
C HIS A 54 4.39 14.05 3.16
N ALA A 55 4.82 15.03 3.97
CA ALA A 55 4.26 16.38 4.01
C ALA A 55 4.30 17.13 2.67
N ALA A 56 5.22 16.74 1.78
CA ALA A 56 5.38 17.37 0.47
C ALA A 56 4.32 16.97 -0.58
N TRP A 57 3.44 16.01 -0.28
CA TRP A 57 2.47 15.50 -1.26
C TRP A 57 1.13 15.03 -0.69
N THR A 58 0.99 14.93 0.62
CA THR A 58 -0.29 14.69 1.30
C THR A 58 -0.43 15.63 2.50
N ASP A 59 -1.68 15.89 2.89
CA ASP A 59 -2.12 16.65 4.05
C ASP A 59 -3.00 15.79 5.00
N ASP A 60 -3.07 14.47 4.81
CA ASP A 60 -3.78 13.54 5.71
C ASP A 60 -2.96 12.27 5.94
N VAL A 61 -2.48 12.11 7.16
CA VAL A 61 -1.75 10.94 7.65
C VAL A 61 -2.45 10.39 8.88
N VAL A 62 -2.69 9.08 8.89
CA VAL A 62 -3.23 8.39 10.05
C VAL A 62 -2.38 7.17 10.42
N VAL A 63 -1.95 7.12 11.68
CA VAL A 63 -1.26 5.96 12.26
C VAL A 63 -2.28 5.17 13.07
N LEU A 64 -2.43 3.88 12.78
CA LEU A 64 -3.31 2.98 13.53
C LEU A 64 -2.48 1.94 14.28
N LEU A 65 -2.55 2.03 15.60
CA LEU A 65 -1.83 1.14 16.52
C LEU A 65 -2.58 -0.18 16.74
N ASP A 66 -1.84 -1.29 16.75
CA ASP A 66 -2.28 -2.56 17.35
C ASP A 66 -2.24 -2.46 18.89
N ALA A 67 -3.30 -1.89 19.46
CA ALA A 67 -3.43 -1.63 20.90
C ALA A 67 -4.90 -1.51 21.33
N ALA A 68 -5.17 -1.33 22.63
CA ALA A 68 -6.52 -1.08 23.12
C ALA A 68 -7.17 0.09 22.35
N ALA A 69 -8.46 -0.07 22.03
CA ALA A 69 -9.16 0.86 21.15
C ALA A 69 -9.11 2.31 21.66
N ALA A 70 -8.74 3.24 20.79
CA ALA A 70 -8.70 4.67 21.08
C ALA A 70 -9.18 5.46 19.87
N SER A 71 -9.96 6.52 20.13
CA SER A 71 -10.40 7.44 19.08
C SER A 71 -9.21 8.19 18.49
N PRO A 72 -9.28 8.59 17.20
CA PRO A 72 -8.21 9.36 16.56
C PRO A 72 -7.95 10.66 17.32
N SER A 73 -6.69 10.92 17.64
CA SER A 73 -6.22 12.19 18.22
C SER A 73 -5.16 12.83 17.32
N ALA A 74 -5.19 14.15 17.19
CA ALA A 74 -4.20 14.88 16.42
C ALA A 74 -2.83 14.86 17.12
N VAL A 75 -1.76 14.79 16.33
CA VAL A 75 -0.38 14.89 16.79
C VAL A 75 0.38 15.87 15.91
N SER A 76 1.26 16.66 16.51
CA SER A 76 2.13 17.56 15.76
C SER A 76 3.19 16.77 15.02
N ALA A 77 3.39 17.07 13.74
CA ALA A 77 4.46 16.52 12.92
C ALA A 77 5.07 17.61 12.04
N GLU A 78 6.38 17.53 11.82
CA GLU A 78 7.09 18.49 10.97
C GLU A 78 6.51 18.51 9.55
N GLY A 79 6.32 19.72 9.00
CA GLY A 79 5.80 19.92 7.65
C GLY A 79 4.28 19.81 7.52
N PHE A 80 3.55 19.40 8.57
CA PHE A 80 2.11 19.21 8.54
C PHE A 80 1.33 20.30 9.31
N PRO A 81 0.09 20.63 8.86
CA PRO A 81 -0.90 21.30 9.70
C PRO A 81 -1.20 20.52 10.99
N HIS A 82 -1.72 21.21 12.01
CA HIS A 82 -1.93 20.66 13.36
C HIS A 82 -2.84 19.42 13.41
N ASP A 83 -3.79 19.28 12.48
CA ASP A 83 -4.77 18.19 12.42
C ASP A 83 -4.54 17.19 11.28
N ALA A 84 -3.47 17.37 10.51
CA ALA A 84 -3.15 16.55 9.35
C ALA A 84 -2.55 15.18 9.73
N VAL A 85 -1.95 15.04 10.91
CA VAL A 85 -1.43 13.77 11.41
C VAL A 85 -2.24 13.33 12.63
N ARG A 86 -2.79 12.12 12.56
CA ARG A 86 -3.64 11.56 13.61
C ARG A 86 -3.17 10.17 14.03
N VAL A 87 -3.31 9.86 15.31
CA VAL A 87 -3.03 8.52 15.86
C VAL A 87 -4.32 7.95 16.40
N ALA A 88 -4.65 6.73 16.01
CA ALA A 88 -5.76 5.95 16.52
C ALA A 88 -5.25 4.57 16.98
N ALA A 89 -6.07 3.83 17.71
CA ALA A 89 -5.72 2.48 18.12
C ALA A 89 -6.92 1.53 18.01
N ARG A 90 -6.63 0.27 17.69
CA ARG A 90 -7.55 -0.86 17.86
C ARG A 90 -6.75 -2.17 17.91
N PRO A 91 -7.23 -3.20 18.61
CA PRO A 91 -6.53 -4.46 18.63
C PRO A 91 -6.57 -5.10 17.23
N LEU A 92 -5.45 -5.70 16.82
CA LEU A 92 -5.37 -6.46 15.57
C LEU A 92 -6.26 -7.70 15.62
N ASP A 93 -6.39 -8.33 16.79
CA ASP A 93 -7.15 -9.59 17.02
C ASP A 93 -6.82 -10.72 16.03
N GLY A 94 -5.60 -10.67 15.49
CA GLY A 94 -5.12 -11.59 14.46
C GLY A 94 -5.90 -11.49 13.13
N ASP A 95 -6.55 -10.37 12.84
CA ASP A 95 -7.26 -10.10 11.58
C ASP A 95 -6.66 -8.87 10.88
N PHE A 96 -5.76 -9.13 9.94
CA PHE A 96 -5.06 -8.08 9.20
C PHE A 96 -5.99 -7.33 8.26
N ALA A 97 -6.97 -8.00 7.64
CA ALA A 97 -7.97 -7.35 6.81
C ALA A 97 -8.82 -6.35 7.62
N ALA A 98 -9.28 -6.76 8.81
CA ALA A 98 -10.02 -5.86 9.70
C ALA A 98 -9.18 -4.63 10.09
N GLN A 99 -7.88 -4.80 10.34
CA GLN A 99 -6.97 -3.69 10.65
C GLN A 99 -6.82 -2.71 9.48
N ARG A 100 -6.64 -3.22 8.25
CA ARG A 100 -6.59 -2.39 7.04
C ARG A 100 -7.89 -1.67 6.75
N ASN A 101 -9.02 -2.32 7.01
CA ASN A 101 -10.34 -1.76 6.80
C ASN A 101 -10.63 -0.63 7.80
N ALA A 102 -10.28 -0.82 9.07
CA ALA A 102 -10.38 0.24 10.07
C ALA A 102 -9.50 1.44 9.70
N LEU A 103 -8.30 1.20 9.17
CA LEU A 103 -7.42 2.26 8.66
C LEU A 103 -8.06 3.00 7.47
N GLN A 104 -8.67 2.27 6.50
CA GLN A 104 -9.42 2.89 5.39
C GLN A 104 -10.52 3.84 5.87
N ASP A 105 -11.24 3.46 6.92
CA ASP A 105 -12.36 4.26 7.44
C ASP A 105 -11.90 5.61 8.02
N LEU A 106 -10.64 5.68 8.47
CA LEU A 106 -10.04 6.90 9.01
C LEU A 106 -9.55 7.88 7.93
N ALA A 107 -9.44 7.44 6.67
CA ALA A 107 -8.99 8.29 5.56
C ALA A 107 -9.90 9.51 5.38
N HIS A 108 -9.35 10.72 5.29
CA HIS A 108 -10.10 11.89 4.86
C HIS A 108 -10.30 11.93 3.35
N HIS A 109 -9.33 11.43 2.58
CA HIS A 109 -9.36 11.48 1.12
C HIS A 109 -10.01 10.23 0.51
N PRO A 110 -10.48 10.34 -0.75
CA PRO A 110 -11.07 9.21 -1.46
C PRO A 110 -10.10 8.06 -1.75
N TRP A 111 -8.80 8.35 -1.74
CA TRP A 111 -7.71 7.40 -1.96
C TRP A 111 -6.83 7.30 -0.72
N MET A 112 -6.34 6.10 -0.43
CA MET A 112 -5.39 5.85 0.65
C MET A 112 -4.26 4.94 0.19
N LEU A 113 -3.02 5.34 0.50
CA LEU A 113 -1.86 4.46 0.53
C LEU A 113 -1.73 3.85 1.94
N GLN A 114 -1.59 2.53 2.05
CA GLN A 114 -1.31 1.87 3.33
C GLN A 114 0.10 1.26 3.39
N LEU A 115 0.85 1.62 4.42
CA LEU A 115 2.19 1.12 4.71
C LEU A 115 2.24 0.43 6.08
N ASP A 116 3.05 -0.61 6.19
CA ASP A 116 3.38 -1.24 7.47
C ASP A 116 4.59 -0.49 8.12
N ALA A 117 4.83 -0.68 9.42
CA ALA A 117 5.84 0.08 10.18
C ALA A 117 7.29 -0.10 9.69
N ASP A 118 7.56 -1.20 9.01
CA ASP A 118 8.83 -1.56 8.39
C ASP A 118 8.88 -1.23 6.89
N GLU A 119 7.88 -0.52 6.37
CA GLU A 119 7.78 -0.07 4.99
C GLU A 119 8.01 1.44 4.88
N THR A 120 8.73 1.85 3.84
CA THR A 120 8.99 3.26 3.53
C THR A 120 8.71 3.54 2.06
N LEU A 121 8.46 4.81 1.74
CA LEU A 121 8.19 5.25 0.38
C LEU A 121 9.08 6.46 0.05
N ASP A 122 9.81 6.36 -1.06
CA ASP A 122 10.64 7.45 -1.55
C ASP A 122 9.80 8.70 -1.89
N LEU A 123 10.31 9.89 -1.57
CA LEU A 123 9.62 11.15 -1.78
C LEU A 123 9.24 11.38 -3.26
N ALA A 124 10.10 11.01 -4.21
CA ALA A 124 9.81 11.19 -5.62
C ALA A 124 8.69 10.24 -6.09
N VAL A 125 8.55 9.08 -5.45
CA VAL A 125 7.42 8.17 -5.68
C VAL A 125 6.15 8.76 -5.06
N GLY A 126 6.21 9.22 -3.81
CA GLY A 126 5.09 9.85 -3.10
C GLY A 126 4.46 11.01 -3.87
N ARG A 127 5.28 11.91 -4.43
CA ARG A 127 4.83 13.06 -5.24
C ARG A 127 4.01 12.71 -6.49
N ARG A 128 4.13 11.46 -6.98
CA ARG A 128 3.41 10.95 -8.16
C ARG A 128 2.10 10.26 -7.79
N LEU A 129 1.89 9.88 -6.53
CA LEU A 129 0.69 9.16 -6.11
C LEU A 129 -0.61 9.94 -6.37
N PRO A 130 -0.69 11.27 -6.15
CA PRO A 130 -1.90 12.02 -6.49
C PRO A 130 -2.28 11.97 -7.97
N ALA A 131 -1.29 12.02 -8.87
CA ALA A 131 -1.53 11.92 -10.31
C ALA A 131 -1.90 10.49 -10.72
N LEU A 132 -1.25 9.49 -10.10
CA LEU A 132 -1.60 8.08 -10.30
C LEU A 132 -3.02 7.75 -9.83
N ALA A 133 -3.45 8.33 -8.70
CA ALA A 133 -4.81 8.18 -8.18
C ALA A 133 -5.85 8.81 -9.12
N ALA A 134 -5.59 10.01 -9.66
CA ALA A 134 -6.47 10.63 -10.66
C ALA A 134 -6.56 9.80 -11.94
N LEU A 135 -5.42 9.28 -12.43
CA LEU A 135 -5.40 8.38 -13.59
C LEU A 135 -6.24 7.12 -13.34
N ALA A 136 -6.09 6.51 -12.16
CA ALA A 136 -6.86 5.34 -11.78
C ALA A 136 -8.37 5.65 -11.73
N GLU A 137 -8.75 6.79 -11.14
CA GLU A 137 -10.14 7.24 -11.07
C GLU A 137 -10.77 7.48 -12.45
N ALA A 138 -10.04 8.14 -13.36
CA ALA A 138 -10.47 8.31 -14.76
C ALA A 138 -10.62 6.97 -15.51
N GLY A 139 -9.87 5.94 -15.08
CA GLY A 139 -9.90 4.58 -15.63
C GLY A 139 -10.94 3.65 -15.01
N ASP A 140 -11.74 4.11 -14.05
CA ASP A 140 -12.64 3.26 -13.24
C ASP A 140 -11.88 2.16 -12.46
N VAL A 141 -10.63 2.45 -12.09
CA VAL A 141 -9.76 1.60 -11.28
C VAL A 141 -9.93 1.96 -9.81
N LEU A 142 -10.07 0.94 -8.97
CA LEU A 142 -10.26 1.08 -7.53
C LEU A 142 -8.99 0.77 -6.72
N SER A 143 -8.05 0.05 -7.33
CA SER A 143 -6.88 -0.48 -6.62
C SER A 143 -5.64 -0.44 -7.50
N VAL A 144 -4.56 0.10 -6.94
CA VAL A 144 -3.28 0.24 -7.61
C VAL A 144 -2.23 -0.59 -6.87
N GLY A 145 -1.67 -1.54 -7.60
CA GLY A 145 -0.52 -2.34 -7.19
C GLY A 145 0.77 -1.55 -7.34
N LEU A 146 1.57 -1.51 -6.27
CA LEU A 146 2.93 -0.98 -6.27
C LEU A 146 3.91 -2.15 -6.11
N ALA A 147 5.05 -2.09 -6.78
CA ALA A 147 6.12 -3.05 -6.49
C ALA A 147 6.61 -2.84 -5.04
N ARG A 148 6.96 -3.93 -4.36
CA ARG A 148 7.63 -3.92 -3.06
C ARG A 148 8.99 -4.56 -3.20
N ARG A 149 10.00 -3.87 -2.66
CA ARG A 149 11.38 -4.33 -2.58
C ARG A 149 11.62 -4.82 -1.17
N ASN A 150 11.55 -6.13 -1.00
CA ASN A 150 11.89 -6.79 0.26
C ASN A 150 13.42 -6.76 0.44
N ARG A 151 13.91 -5.99 1.40
CA ARG A 151 15.34 -5.91 1.76
C ARG A 151 15.58 -6.64 3.06
N VAL A 152 16.26 -7.79 2.99
CA VAL A 152 16.68 -8.53 4.18
C VAL A 152 18.10 -8.11 4.55
N ASP A 153 18.25 -7.48 5.72
CA ASP A 153 19.51 -6.90 6.19
C ASP A 153 20.16 -5.98 5.11
N GLY A 154 19.33 -5.22 4.38
CA GLY A 154 19.73 -4.30 3.31
C GLY A 154 19.83 -4.91 1.90
N LEU A 155 19.84 -6.23 1.76
CA LEU A 155 19.95 -6.93 0.47
C LEU A 155 18.58 -7.20 -0.13
N LEU A 156 18.38 -6.84 -1.41
CA LEU A 156 17.14 -7.13 -2.14
C LEU A 156 16.95 -8.64 -2.30
N SER A 157 15.77 -9.15 -1.95
CA SER A 157 15.45 -10.58 -2.05
C SER A 157 14.89 -11.01 -3.40
N ASP A 158 14.97 -12.31 -3.68
CA ASP A 158 14.53 -12.98 -4.91
C ASP A 158 12.99 -13.03 -5.09
N VAL A 159 12.24 -12.43 -4.16
CA VAL A 159 10.78 -12.27 -4.26
C VAL A 159 10.41 -11.05 -5.13
N PHE A 160 11.40 -10.31 -5.62
CA PHE A 160 11.16 -9.12 -6.44
C PHE A 160 10.77 -9.46 -7.90
N PRO A 161 9.75 -8.81 -8.49
CA PRO A 161 8.85 -7.84 -7.88
C PRO A 161 7.73 -8.50 -7.06
N ASP A 162 7.59 -8.06 -5.81
CA ASP A 162 6.48 -8.42 -4.92
C ASP A 162 5.39 -7.34 -5.04
N VAL A 163 4.32 -7.60 -5.80
CA VAL A 163 3.30 -6.56 -6.08
C VAL A 163 2.29 -6.47 -4.93
N GLN A 164 2.20 -5.28 -4.34
CA GLN A 164 1.32 -4.96 -3.22
C GLN A 164 0.22 -3.96 -3.63
N TYR A 165 -1.05 -4.39 -3.56
CA TYR A 165 -2.21 -3.54 -3.83
C TYR A 165 -2.56 -2.66 -2.62
N ARG A 166 -1.82 -1.56 -2.46
CA ARG A 166 -1.83 -0.71 -1.25
C ARG A 166 -2.28 0.73 -1.47
N LEU A 167 -2.38 1.20 -2.73
CA LEU A 167 -3.04 2.46 -3.06
C LEU A 167 -4.47 2.15 -3.54
N ASN A 168 -5.47 2.43 -2.71
CA ASN A 168 -6.84 2.00 -2.96
C ASN A 168 -7.85 3.12 -2.72
N ARG A 169 -8.99 3.06 -3.42
CA ARG A 169 -10.16 3.84 -3.02
C ARG A 169 -10.55 3.47 -1.59
N LYS A 170 -10.89 4.45 -0.76
CA LYS A 170 -11.22 4.20 0.67
C LYS A 170 -12.41 3.25 0.87
N ALA A 171 -13.28 3.14 -0.13
CA ALA A 171 -14.42 2.23 -0.10
C ALA A 171 -14.03 0.75 -0.32
N VAL A 172 -12.86 0.48 -0.87
CA VAL A 172 -12.35 -0.89 -1.08
C VAL A 172 -12.06 -1.54 0.25
N ARG A 173 -12.56 -2.76 0.41
CA ARG A 173 -12.37 -3.57 1.62
C ARG A 173 -11.39 -4.69 1.37
N TYR A 174 -10.54 -4.92 2.34
CA TYR A 174 -9.64 -6.06 2.38
C TYR A 174 -10.40 -7.29 2.88
N GLU A 175 -10.09 -8.44 2.30
CA GLU A 175 -10.57 -9.75 2.70
C GLU A 175 -9.38 -10.69 2.94
N GLY A 176 -9.58 -11.65 3.84
CA GLY A 176 -8.57 -12.63 4.22
C GLY A 176 -7.90 -12.26 5.56
N ARG A 177 -7.98 -13.18 6.52
CA ARG A 177 -7.47 -12.96 7.88
C ARG A 177 -5.96 -12.70 7.91
N VAL A 178 -5.21 -13.40 7.06
CA VAL A 178 -3.76 -13.28 6.83
C VAL A 178 -3.55 -13.30 5.31
N HIS A 179 -2.56 -12.57 4.81
CA HIS A 179 -2.34 -12.37 3.36
C HIS A 179 -3.54 -11.72 2.67
N GLU A 180 -4.09 -10.73 3.37
CA GLU A 180 -5.24 -9.95 2.98
C GLU A 180 -5.07 -9.31 1.60
N ARG A 181 -6.17 -9.22 0.85
CA ARG A 181 -6.20 -8.61 -0.48
C ARG A 181 -7.42 -7.71 -0.62
N PRO A 182 -7.33 -6.62 -1.39
CA PRO A 182 -8.50 -5.81 -1.68
C PRO A 182 -9.52 -6.63 -2.49
N ALA A 183 -10.75 -6.64 -2.01
CA ALA A 183 -11.91 -7.15 -2.72
C ALA A 183 -12.40 -6.08 -3.70
N LEU A 184 -12.33 -6.41 -4.98
CA LEU A 184 -12.69 -5.49 -6.07
C LEU A 184 -14.02 -5.92 -6.64
N ASP A 185 -15.05 -5.11 -6.42
CA ASP A 185 -16.32 -5.28 -7.11
C ASP A 185 -16.12 -5.05 -8.61
N GLY A 186 -16.41 -6.05 -9.44
CA GLY A 186 -16.05 -6.09 -10.86
C GLY A 186 -14.70 -6.75 -11.18
N GLY A 187 -13.97 -7.24 -10.17
CA GLY A 187 -12.77 -8.06 -10.31
C GLY A 187 -11.50 -7.31 -10.72
N TRP A 188 -10.50 -8.08 -11.19
CA TRP A 188 -9.18 -7.56 -11.56
C TRP A 188 -9.16 -6.44 -12.62
N PRO A 189 -10.14 -6.27 -13.54
CA PRO A 189 -10.13 -5.13 -14.46
C PRO A 189 -10.25 -3.76 -13.78
N ARG A 190 -10.64 -3.72 -12.50
CA ARG A 190 -10.63 -2.51 -11.68
C ARG A 190 -9.37 -2.38 -10.83
N SER A 191 -8.29 -3.06 -11.22
CA SER A 191 -6.95 -2.79 -10.72
C SER A 191 -5.96 -2.52 -11.85
N LEU A 192 -4.87 -1.83 -11.50
CA LEU A 192 -3.69 -1.71 -12.34
C LEU A 192 -2.43 -1.91 -11.51
N VAL A 193 -1.31 -2.19 -12.17
CA VAL A 193 0.02 -2.24 -11.54
C VAL A 193 0.82 -1.04 -12.04
N ALA A 194 1.29 -0.20 -11.12
CA ALA A 194 2.20 0.88 -11.46
C ALA A 194 3.57 0.31 -11.81
N LEU A 195 4.09 0.68 -12.98
CA LEU A 195 5.43 0.28 -13.43
C LEU A 195 6.54 1.18 -12.89
N HIS A 196 6.18 2.20 -12.12
CA HIS A 196 7.10 3.16 -11.53
C HIS A 196 6.91 3.23 -10.02
N GLY A 197 8.03 3.37 -9.31
CA GLY A 197 8.07 3.47 -7.87
C GLY A 197 7.97 2.11 -7.18
N ALA A 198 8.46 2.06 -5.95
CA ALA A 198 8.37 0.87 -5.12
C ALA A 198 8.23 1.25 -3.66
N ILE A 199 7.54 0.40 -2.91
CA ILE A 199 7.58 0.37 -1.45
C ILE A 199 8.88 -0.33 -1.06
N GLU A 200 9.70 0.30 -0.22
CA GLU A 200 10.90 -0.31 0.33
C GLU A 200 10.53 -0.96 1.68
N HIS A 201 10.72 -2.28 1.79
CA HIS A 201 10.33 -3.06 2.96
C HIS A 201 11.58 -3.61 3.66
N HIS A 202 11.79 -3.18 4.90
CA HIS A 202 13.03 -3.37 5.64
C HIS A 202 12.89 -4.50 6.64
N LEU A 203 13.45 -5.66 6.29
CA LEU A 203 13.34 -6.88 7.07
C LEU A 203 14.67 -7.21 7.74
N GLY A 204 14.62 -7.54 9.03
CA GLY A 204 15.73 -8.22 9.69
C GLY A 204 15.67 -9.73 9.43
N ARG A 205 16.80 -10.41 9.22
CA ARG A 205 16.82 -11.87 9.03
C ARG A 205 16.12 -12.64 10.16
N ALA A 206 16.32 -12.22 11.41
CA ALA A 206 15.65 -12.83 12.56
C ALA A 206 14.12 -12.68 12.50
N HIS A 207 13.63 -11.54 11.99
CA HIS A 207 12.21 -11.31 11.77
C HIS A 207 11.64 -12.27 10.71
N VAL A 208 12.34 -12.44 9.58
CA VAL A 208 11.91 -13.36 8.51
C VAL A 208 11.71 -14.79 9.04
N LEU A 209 12.68 -15.31 9.81
CA LEU A 209 12.61 -16.65 10.41
C LEU A 209 11.49 -16.81 11.45
N ALA A 210 11.16 -15.73 12.19
CA ALA A 210 10.11 -15.75 13.19
C ALA A 210 8.70 -15.61 12.58
N ARG A 211 8.57 -14.86 11.48
CA ARG A 211 7.31 -14.53 10.81
C ARG A 211 6.58 -15.76 10.29
N SER A 212 7.27 -16.66 9.60
CA SER A 212 6.69 -17.89 9.04
C SER A 212 5.98 -18.72 10.12
N ARG A 213 6.59 -18.80 11.32
CA ARG A 213 6.04 -19.54 12.47
C ARG A 213 4.79 -18.86 13.05
N ARG A 214 4.79 -17.52 13.12
CA ARG A 214 3.66 -16.73 13.63
C ARG A 214 2.46 -16.78 12.68
N TYR A 215 2.69 -16.76 11.37
CA TYR A 215 1.60 -16.87 10.40
C TYR A 215 0.99 -18.25 10.37
N GLU A 216 1.81 -19.30 10.47
CA GLU A 216 1.31 -20.67 10.61
C GLU A 216 0.46 -20.85 11.88
N SER A 217 0.83 -20.20 12.99
CA SER A 217 0.04 -20.26 14.23
C SER A 217 -1.27 -19.46 14.16
N LEU A 218 -1.31 -18.37 13.40
CA LEU A 218 -2.52 -17.54 13.22
C LEU A 218 -3.50 -18.14 12.21
N ALA A 219 -2.97 -18.77 11.16
CA ALA A 219 -3.73 -19.42 10.10
C ALA A 219 -2.97 -20.65 9.59
N PRO A 220 -3.22 -21.85 10.17
CA PRO A 220 -2.55 -23.08 9.76
C PRO A 220 -2.67 -23.34 8.24
N GLY A 221 -1.55 -23.68 7.60
CA GLY A 221 -1.42 -23.86 6.15
C GLY A 221 -1.24 -22.57 5.34
N ARG A 222 -1.14 -21.40 6.00
CA ARG A 222 -0.92 -20.09 5.36
C ARG A 222 0.41 -19.45 5.72
N GLY A 223 1.30 -20.13 6.45
CA GLY A 223 2.63 -19.61 6.79
C GLY A 223 3.56 -19.34 5.61
N ARG A 224 3.25 -19.89 4.43
CA ARG A 224 4.07 -19.82 3.19
C ARG A 224 5.57 -20.09 3.43
N PRO A 225 5.95 -21.27 3.96
CA PRO A 225 7.36 -21.57 4.24
C PRO A 225 8.28 -21.46 3.02
N GLU A 226 7.75 -21.63 1.81
CA GLU A 226 8.45 -21.37 0.55
C GLU A 226 8.87 -19.89 0.35
N GLU A 227 8.12 -18.93 0.90
CA GLU A 227 8.49 -17.51 0.86
C GLU A 227 9.68 -17.21 1.75
N GLU A 228 9.89 -17.95 2.85
CA GLU A 228 11.05 -17.75 3.73
C GLU A 228 12.35 -17.97 2.96
N ALA A 229 12.45 -19.09 2.24
CA ALA A 229 13.64 -19.42 1.46
C ALA A 229 13.90 -18.39 0.33
N ALA A 230 12.84 -17.89 -0.30
CA ALA A 230 12.94 -16.87 -1.34
C ALA A 230 13.32 -15.49 -0.78
N LEU A 231 12.77 -15.10 0.38
CA LEU A 231 13.12 -13.84 1.07
C LEU A 231 14.59 -13.82 1.51
N LEU A 232 15.12 -14.96 1.95
CA LEU A 232 16.52 -15.06 2.38
C LEU A 232 17.51 -15.20 1.23
N ARG A 233 17.05 -15.39 -0.01
CA ARG A 233 17.90 -15.47 -1.19
C ARG A 233 18.07 -14.07 -1.80
N PRO A 234 19.30 -13.60 -2.05
CA PRO A 234 19.51 -12.35 -2.79
C PRO A 234 18.99 -12.44 -4.22
N PHE A 235 18.35 -11.36 -4.69
CA PHE A 235 17.87 -11.21 -6.07
C PHE A 235 19.04 -11.31 -7.07
N ARG A 236 18.81 -12.01 -8.19
CA ARG A 236 19.74 -12.09 -9.31
C ARG A 236 19.06 -11.52 -10.56
N ALA A 237 19.61 -10.43 -11.07
CA ALA A 237 19.13 -9.75 -12.28
C ALA A 237 19.47 -10.52 -13.55
#